data_AF-A0A8T5FYC1-F1
#
_entry.id   AF-A0A8T5FYC1-F1
#
_cell.length_a   1.000
_cell.length_b   1.000
_cell.length_c   1.000
_cell.angle_alpha   90.00
_cell.angle_beta   90.00
_cell.angle_gamma   90.00
#
_symmetry.space_group_name_H-M   'P 1'
#
loop_
_entity.id
_entity.type
_entity.pdbx_description
1 polymer ?
#
loop_
_entity_poly.entity_id
_entity_poly.type
_entity_poly.pdbx_seq_one_letter_code
_entity_poly.pdbx_strand_id
1 'polypeptide(L)'
;MINPLENVLIVLLFSLILFSLIILIILLLDYFKEKEKYKISYIIKLFIFLNIIFFFESLFYGFKILGSIGFEKFLYFSNNELIFITVIQFLFLFLDSYLVFFVLSGHLQVIRMHEKKIKVLHRIKKKKNILLLDTDINYLKKEKKHLEEDGFTVSATIRGKDALEKLKTKNYNIIVLEWKLSDYDGATLCELIRSDKNTKNIKIIVFTYSTLSNVEKRILQSLKIDKYIQKPYDLNKLTEKIEHLLF
;
A
#
# COMPACT_ATOMS: atom_id res chain seq x y z
N MET A 1 31.25 31.50 -34.49
CA MET A 1 30.39 31.93 -33.37
C MET A 1 29.28 30.90 -33.24
N ILE A 2 29.17 30.30 -32.07
CA ILE A 2 28.14 29.32 -31.73
C ILE A 2 26.82 30.05 -31.55
N ASN A 3 25.77 29.48 -32.11
CA ASN A 3 24.46 30.11 -32.17
C ASN A 3 23.84 30.09 -30.76
N PRO A 4 23.37 31.22 -30.19
CA PRO A 4 22.75 31.27 -28.85
C PRO A 4 21.61 30.26 -28.61
N LEU A 5 21.00 29.72 -29.68
CA LEU A 5 20.04 28.62 -29.62
C LEU A 5 20.62 27.29 -29.10
N GLU A 6 21.91 27.00 -29.29
CA GLU A 6 22.53 25.74 -28.84
C GLU A 6 22.77 25.73 -27.31
N ASN A 7 23.11 26.88 -26.73
CA ASN A 7 23.19 27.01 -25.26
C ASN A 7 21.81 26.82 -24.62
N VAL A 8 20.76 27.35 -25.25
CA VAL A 8 19.38 27.11 -24.81
C VAL A 8 19.03 25.62 -24.93
N LEU A 9 19.48 24.94 -25.99
CA LEU A 9 19.21 23.52 -26.18
C LEU A 9 19.95 22.63 -25.17
N ILE A 10 21.18 22.95 -24.82
CA ILE A 10 21.95 22.25 -23.78
C ILE A 10 21.29 22.43 -22.42
N VAL A 11 20.87 23.66 -22.08
CA VAL A 11 20.14 23.92 -20.84
C VAL A 11 18.79 23.19 -20.82
N LEU A 12 18.08 23.15 -21.95
CA LEU A 12 16.84 22.39 -22.09
C LEU A 12 17.07 20.88 -21.95
N LEU A 13 18.08 20.32 -22.60
CA LEU A 13 18.49 18.92 -22.45
C LEU A 13 18.86 18.59 -21.00
N PHE A 14 19.66 19.44 -20.36
CA PHE A 14 20.04 19.25 -18.96
C PHE A 14 18.82 19.33 -18.04
N SER A 15 17.89 20.26 -18.31
CA SER A 15 16.65 20.39 -17.55
C SER A 15 15.69 19.20 -17.77
N LEU A 16 15.62 18.65 -18.98
CA LEU A 16 14.82 17.46 -19.34
C LEU A 16 15.40 16.18 -18.73
N ILE A 17 16.73 16.05 -18.72
CA ILE A 17 17.43 14.95 -18.05
C ILE A 17 17.19 15.05 -16.55
N LEU A 18 17.36 16.23 -15.96
CA LEU A 18 17.10 16.45 -14.53
C LEU A 18 15.64 16.19 -14.18
N PHE A 19 14.70 16.63 -15.02
CA PHE A 19 13.27 16.37 -14.85
C PHE A 19 12.93 14.87 -14.92
N SER A 20 13.52 14.16 -15.88
CA SER A 20 13.38 12.70 -16.00
C SER A 20 13.97 11.97 -14.79
N LEU A 21 15.11 12.45 -14.27
CA LEU A 21 15.74 11.93 -13.07
C LEU A 21 14.89 12.17 -11.82
N ILE A 22 14.27 13.35 -11.70
CA ILE A 22 13.35 13.69 -10.60
C ILE A 22 12.11 12.79 -10.64
N ILE A 23 11.50 12.60 -11.83
CA ILE A 23 10.37 11.68 -11.98
C ILE A 23 10.78 10.25 -11.60
N LEU A 24 11.94 9.79 -12.05
CA LEU A 24 12.47 8.48 -11.70
C LEU A 24 12.67 8.33 -10.18
N ILE A 25 13.21 9.35 -9.51
CA ILE A 25 13.40 9.36 -8.06
C ILE A 25 12.06 9.34 -7.33
N ILE A 26 11.06 10.12 -7.78
CA ILE A 26 9.70 10.12 -7.19
C ILE A 26 9.08 8.72 -7.32
N LEU A 27 9.18 8.10 -8.51
CA LEU A 27 8.70 6.74 -8.74
C LEU A 27 9.43 5.72 -7.87
N LEU A 28 10.75 5.86 -7.67
CA LEU A 28 11.52 5.03 -6.77
C LEU A 28 11.12 5.24 -5.30
N LEU A 29 10.84 6.47 -4.86
CA LEU A 29 10.40 6.76 -3.50
C LEU A 29 9.03 6.18 -3.19
N ASP A 30 8.07 6.28 -4.12
CA ASP A 30 6.76 5.63 -3.99
C ASP A 30 6.90 4.10 -3.99
N TYR A 31 7.79 3.57 -4.83
CA TYR A 31 8.11 2.16 -4.86
C TYR A 31 8.71 1.64 -3.55
N PHE A 32 9.63 2.40 -2.92
CA PHE A 32 10.26 2.00 -1.65
C PHE A 32 9.36 2.20 -0.44
N LYS A 33 8.33 3.05 -0.53
CA LYS A 33 7.28 3.16 0.49
C LYS A 33 6.42 1.89 0.57
N GLU A 34 6.21 1.19 -0.53
CA GLU A 34 5.47 -0.09 -0.57
C GLU A 34 6.39 -1.30 -0.32
N LYS A 35 7.06 -1.32 0.85
CA LYS A 35 7.63 -2.58 1.38
C LYS A 35 6.49 -3.48 1.84
N GLU A 36 6.09 -4.42 0.97
CA GLU A 36 5.58 -5.77 1.27
C GLU A 36 4.48 -6.21 0.28
N LYS A 37 4.86 -6.79 -0.89
CA LYS A 37 4.25 -8.00 -1.50
C LYS A 37 4.73 -8.24 -2.95
N TYR A 38 5.81 -9.03 -3.02
CA TYR A 38 6.31 -9.99 -4.02
C TYR A 38 5.98 -9.95 -5.54
N LYS A 39 7.01 -10.33 -6.32
CA LYS A 39 7.14 -10.63 -7.78
C LYS A 39 6.95 -9.52 -8.80
N ILE A 40 5.87 -8.73 -8.74
CA ILE A 40 5.67 -7.60 -9.69
C ILE A 40 6.80 -6.56 -9.53
N SER A 41 7.31 -6.46 -8.31
CA SER A 41 8.53 -5.74 -7.94
C SER A 41 9.72 -6.00 -8.88
N TYR A 42 9.90 -7.22 -9.42
CA TYR A 42 11.07 -7.59 -10.19
C TYR A 42 11.00 -7.14 -11.66
N ILE A 43 9.81 -7.22 -12.28
CA ILE A 43 9.61 -6.75 -13.65
C ILE A 43 9.73 -5.23 -13.70
N ILE A 44 9.15 -4.53 -12.73
CA ILE A 44 9.29 -3.07 -12.60
C ILE A 44 10.76 -2.68 -12.33
N LYS A 45 11.46 -3.42 -11.45
CA LYS A 45 12.91 -3.23 -11.23
C LYS A 45 13.72 -3.44 -12.50
N LEU A 46 13.44 -4.49 -13.26
CA LEU A 46 14.13 -4.80 -14.50
C LEU A 46 13.85 -3.73 -15.56
N PHE A 47 12.60 -3.26 -15.66
CA PHE A 47 12.23 -2.17 -16.56
C PHE A 47 12.96 -0.87 -16.20
N ILE A 48 12.97 -0.48 -14.92
CA ILE A 48 13.70 0.69 -14.44
C ILE A 48 15.21 0.55 -14.72
N PHE A 49 15.77 -0.63 -14.42
CA PHE A 49 17.19 -0.91 -14.63
C PHE A 49 17.59 -0.85 -16.11
N LEU A 50 16.78 -1.43 -17.01
CA LEU A 50 16.99 -1.35 -18.45
C LEU A 50 16.90 0.09 -18.97
N ASN A 51 15.96 0.89 -18.46
CA ASN A 51 15.86 2.31 -18.82
C ASN A 51 17.09 3.11 -18.34
N ILE A 52 17.64 2.79 -17.15
CA ILE A 52 18.89 3.40 -16.67
C ILE A 52 20.06 3.03 -17.57
N ILE A 53 20.18 1.76 -17.98
CA ILE A 53 21.23 1.32 -18.92
C ILE A 53 21.11 2.06 -20.25
N PHE A 54 19.91 2.10 -20.84
CA PHE A 54 19.67 2.82 -22.10
C PHE A 54 20.00 4.31 -22.01
N PHE A 55 19.70 4.95 -20.86
CA PHE A 55 20.07 6.32 -20.60
C PHE A 55 21.59 6.53 -20.62
N PHE A 56 22.35 5.70 -19.88
CA PHE A 56 23.80 5.82 -19.84
C PHE A 56 24.49 5.44 -21.15
N GLU A 57 23.98 4.44 -21.88
CA GLU A 57 24.48 4.13 -23.23
C GLU A 57 24.26 5.29 -24.19
N SER A 58 23.07 5.92 -24.15
CA SER A 58 22.77 7.09 -24.98
C SER A 58 23.67 8.28 -24.63
N LEU A 59 23.93 8.50 -23.34
CA LEU A 59 24.85 9.52 -22.86
C LEU A 59 26.28 9.25 -23.35
N PHE A 60 26.75 8.01 -23.23
CA PHE A 60 28.08 7.59 -23.66
C PHE A 60 28.26 7.70 -25.18
N TYR A 61 27.24 7.33 -25.96
CA TYR A 61 27.25 7.48 -27.41
C TYR A 61 27.29 8.96 -27.82
N GLY A 62 26.51 9.81 -27.13
CA GLY A 62 26.55 11.25 -27.30
C GLY A 62 27.95 11.83 -27.05
N PHE A 63 28.59 11.43 -25.95
CA PHE A 63 29.97 11.84 -25.63
C PHE A 63 31.00 11.31 -26.63
N LYS A 64 30.83 10.09 -27.16
CA LYS A 64 31.74 9.50 -28.15
C LYS A 64 31.66 10.24 -29.48
N ILE A 65 30.46 10.64 -29.91
CA ILE A 65 30.23 11.47 -31.10
C ILE A 65 30.88 12.86 -30.90
N LEU A 66 30.63 13.50 -29.76
CA LEU A 66 31.25 14.78 -29.37
C LEU A 66 32.79 14.72 -29.38
N GLY A 67 33.37 13.62 -28.87
CA GLY A 67 34.80 13.39 -28.89
C GLY A 67 35.38 13.16 -30.29
N SER A 68 34.65 12.46 -31.17
CA SER A 68 35.11 12.13 -32.53
C SER A 68 35.05 13.31 -33.52
N ILE A 69 34.11 14.23 -33.32
CA ILE A 69 33.97 15.44 -34.15
C ILE A 69 34.94 16.54 -33.65
N GLY A 70 35.32 16.49 -32.37
CA GLY A 70 36.01 17.56 -31.67
C GLY A 70 35.01 18.63 -31.24
N PHE A 71 35.07 19.05 -29.97
CA PHE A 71 34.10 19.97 -29.35
C PHE A 71 33.91 21.26 -30.18
N GLU A 72 34.97 21.73 -30.86
CA GLU A 72 34.96 22.92 -31.71
C GLU A 72 34.22 22.77 -33.05
N LYS A 73 34.14 21.57 -33.63
CA LYS A 73 33.44 21.30 -34.92
C LYS A 73 31.96 20.95 -34.73
N PHE A 74 31.59 20.42 -33.57
CA PHE A 74 30.19 20.17 -33.19
C PHE A 74 29.37 21.48 -33.23
N LEU A 75 30.01 22.55 -32.77
CA LEU A 75 29.55 23.94 -32.75
C LEU A 75 29.39 24.59 -34.16
N TYR A 76 29.85 23.92 -35.22
CA TYR A 76 29.79 24.39 -36.62
C TYR A 76 28.68 23.70 -37.44
N PHE A 77 28.15 22.57 -36.98
CA PHE A 77 27.22 21.71 -37.75
C PHE A 77 25.72 21.97 -37.48
N SER A 78 25.38 23.06 -36.81
CA SER A 78 24.00 23.42 -36.40
C SER A 78 23.12 23.95 -37.54
N ASN A 79 23.18 23.30 -38.70
CA ASN A 79 22.07 23.39 -39.65
C ASN A 79 20.87 22.69 -39.03
N ASN A 80 19.91 23.53 -38.64
CA ASN A 80 18.77 23.36 -37.73
C ASN A 80 17.93 22.08 -37.83
N GLU A 81 18.08 21.25 -38.87
CA GLU A 81 17.26 20.06 -39.07
C GLU A 81 17.72 18.87 -38.21
N LEU A 82 19.03 18.64 -38.07
CA LEU A 82 19.52 17.43 -37.38
C LEU A 82 19.27 17.48 -35.86
N ILE A 83 19.44 18.66 -35.27
CA ILE A 83 19.14 18.92 -33.85
C ILE A 83 17.63 18.78 -33.61
N PHE A 84 16.81 19.36 -34.50
CA PHE A 84 15.36 19.25 -34.42
C PHE A 84 14.89 17.79 -34.52
N ILE A 85 15.44 17.01 -35.47
CA ILE A 85 15.16 15.58 -35.61
C ILE A 85 15.55 14.82 -34.34
N THR A 86 16.72 15.12 -33.76
CA THR A 86 17.20 14.44 -32.55
C THR A 86 16.31 14.73 -31.35
N VAL A 87 15.95 16.00 -31.13
CA VAL A 87 15.04 16.40 -30.04
C VAL A 87 13.65 15.79 -30.22
N ILE A 88 13.12 15.77 -31.45
CA ILE A 88 11.86 15.13 -31.77
C ILE A 88 11.93 13.61 -31.52
N GLN A 89 12.99 12.93 -31.93
CA GLN A 89 13.19 11.51 -31.64
C GLN A 89 13.25 11.22 -30.14
N PHE A 90 13.91 12.05 -29.34
CA PHE A 90 13.93 11.90 -27.88
C PHE A 90 12.57 12.18 -27.24
N LEU A 91 11.80 13.17 -27.73
CA LEU A 91 10.43 13.42 -27.27
C LEU A 91 9.51 12.25 -27.60
N PHE A 92 9.64 11.64 -28.78
CA PHE A 92 8.91 10.42 -29.14
C PHE A 92 9.27 9.25 -28.22
N LEU A 93 10.57 8.99 -27.99
CA LEU A 93 11.01 7.94 -27.07
C LEU A 93 10.51 8.17 -25.62
N PHE A 94 10.50 9.43 -25.17
CA PHE A 94 9.97 9.79 -23.86
C PHE A 94 8.45 9.55 -23.79
N LEU A 95 7.69 9.98 -24.80
CA LEU A 95 6.25 9.74 -24.91
C LEU A 95 5.93 8.24 -24.96
N ASP A 96 6.70 7.45 -25.70
CA ASP A 96 6.54 6.00 -25.78
C ASP A 96 6.79 5.34 -24.43
N SER A 97 7.85 5.76 -23.71
CA SER A 97 8.14 5.25 -22.37
C SER A 97 7.03 5.57 -21.35
N TYR A 98 6.45 6.77 -21.45
CA TYR A 98 5.35 7.21 -20.61
C TYR A 98 4.06 6.44 -20.94
N LEU A 99 3.79 6.20 -22.22
CA LEU A 99 2.66 5.40 -22.68
C LEU A 99 2.76 3.96 -22.16
N VAL A 100 3.93 3.33 -22.27
CA VAL A 100 4.18 1.99 -21.75
C VAL A 100 3.96 1.95 -20.24
N PHE A 101 4.48 2.93 -19.49
CA PHE A 101 4.24 3.02 -18.05
C PHE A 101 2.75 3.16 -17.72
N PHE A 102 2.03 4.05 -18.41
CA PHE A 102 0.60 4.26 -18.20
C PHE A 102 -0.19 2.97 -18.42
N VAL A 103 0.06 2.25 -19.52
CA VAL A 103 -0.57 0.96 -19.83
C VAL A 103 -0.25 -0.10 -18.77
N LEU A 104 1.01 -0.24 -18.37
CA LEU A 104 1.41 -1.20 -17.33
C LEU A 104 0.76 -0.86 -15.98
N SER A 105 0.70 0.42 -15.62
CA SER A 105 0.08 0.87 -14.37
C SER A 105 -1.42 0.52 -14.33
N GLY A 106 -2.12 0.69 -15.45
CA GLY A 106 -3.53 0.30 -15.58
C GLY A 106 -3.72 -1.20 -15.43
N HIS A 107 -2.91 -2.02 -16.11
CA HIS A 107 -2.97 -3.48 -15.97
C HIS A 107 -2.72 -3.94 -14.53
N LEU A 108 -1.76 -3.31 -13.82
CA LEU A 108 -1.50 -3.62 -12.42
C LEU A 108 -2.70 -3.32 -11.52
N GLN A 109 -3.41 -2.21 -11.74
CA GLN A 109 -4.63 -1.92 -10.99
C GLN A 109 -5.71 -2.99 -11.23
N VAL A 110 -5.90 -3.42 -12.47
CA VAL A 110 -6.86 -4.49 -12.82
C VAL A 110 -6.49 -5.80 -12.13
N ILE A 111 -5.21 -6.21 -12.18
CA ILE A 111 -4.73 -7.43 -11.50
C ILE A 111 -4.98 -7.34 -10.00
N ARG A 112 -4.65 -6.21 -9.36
CA ARG A 112 -4.91 -5.97 -7.93
C ARG A 112 -6.40 -6.08 -7.58
N MET A 113 -7.28 -5.54 -8.43
CA MET A 113 -8.74 -5.67 -8.25
C MET A 113 -9.19 -7.13 -8.33
N HIS A 114 -8.68 -7.91 -9.28
CA HIS A 114 -8.99 -9.33 -9.40
C HIS A 114 -8.48 -10.14 -8.20
N GLU A 115 -7.26 -9.91 -7.73
CA GLU A 115 -6.72 -10.54 -6.53
C GLU A 115 -7.57 -10.24 -5.29
N LYS A 116 -7.96 -8.97 -5.10
CA LYS A 116 -8.85 -8.59 -4.00
C LYS A 116 -10.19 -9.33 -4.09
N LYS A 117 -10.79 -9.39 -5.28
CA LYS A 117 -12.07 -10.11 -5.51
C LYS A 117 -11.94 -11.60 -5.19
N ILE A 118 -10.84 -12.25 -5.58
CA ILE A 118 -10.59 -13.66 -5.28
C ILE A 118 -10.49 -13.89 -3.77
N LYS A 119 -9.78 -13.02 -3.02
CA LYS A 119 -9.70 -13.13 -1.55
C LYS A 119 -11.07 -12.96 -0.89
N VAL A 120 -11.86 -11.97 -1.31
CA VAL A 120 -13.22 -11.76 -0.80
C VAL A 120 -14.08 -13.00 -1.06
N LEU A 121 -14.06 -13.57 -2.26
CA LEU A 121 -14.77 -14.80 -2.57
C LEU A 121 -14.32 -15.99 -1.70
N HIS A 122 -13.02 -16.11 -1.44
CA HIS A 122 -12.49 -17.13 -0.53
C HIS A 122 -13.04 -16.97 0.89
N ARG A 123 -13.07 -15.75 1.43
CA ARG A 123 -13.60 -15.44 2.76
C ARG A 123 -15.10 -15.73 2.85
N ILE A 124 -15.87 -15.32 1.84
CA ILE A 124 -17.30 -15.63 1.72
C ILE A 124 -17.52 -17.15 1.76
N LYS A 125 -16.72 -17.93 1.04
CA LYS A 125 -16.81 -19.39 1.03
C LYS A 125 -16.50 -20.01 2.40
N LYS A 126 -15.54 -19.45 3.14
CA LYS A 126 -15.14 -19.93 4.47
C LYS A 126 -16.07 -19.49 5.61
N LYS A 127 -16.95 -18.51 5.39
CA LYS A 127 -17.99 -18.03 6.32
C LYS A 127 -17.48 -17.81 7.75
N LYS A 128 -16.52 -16.89 7.92
CA LYS A 128 -16.03 -16.53 9.25
C LYS A 128 -16.91 -15.45 9.88
N ASN A 129 -17.33 -15.68 11.12
CA ASN A 129 -18.17 -14.78 11.90
C ASN A 129 -17.32 -13.90 12.82
N ILE A 130 -17.53 -12.58 12.73
CA ILE A 130 -16.86 -11.55 13.52
C ILE A 130 -17.89 -10.91 14.47
N LEU A 131 -17.50 -10.72 15.73
CA LEU A 131 -18.21 -9.84 16.64
C LEU A 131 -17.41 -8.54 16.83
N LEU A 132 -17.99 -7.41 16.46
CA LEU A 132 -17.45 -6.09 16.72
C LEU A 132 -18.10 -5.49 17.96
N LEU A 133 -17.28 -4.91 18.82
CA LEU A 133 -17.71 -4.15 19.98
C LEU A 133 -16.94 -2.83 20.03
N ASP A 134 -17.66 -1.72 19.89
CA ASP A 134 -17.11 -0.37 20.00
C ASP A 134 -18.19 0.55 20.58
N THR A 135 -17.82 1.38 21.56
CA THR A 135 -18.73 2.34 22.19
C THR A 135 -19.17 3.46 21.24
N ASP A 136 -18.40 3.76 20.19
CA ASP A 136 -18.74 4.78 19.20
C ASP A 136 -19.47 4.14 18.01
N ILE A 137 -20.74 4.50 17.86
CA ILE A 137 -21.60 3.95 16.81
C ILE A 137 -21.15 4.30 15.39
N ASN A 138 -20.45 5.43 15.20
CA ASN A 138 -19.98 5.85 13.89
C ASN A 138 -18.77 5.00 13.46
N TYR A 139 -17.81 4.79 14.37
CA TYR A 139 -16.69 3.89 14.11
C TYR A 139 -17.17 2.45 13.93
N LEU A 140 -18.07 1.97 14.80
CA LEU A 140 -18.66 0.64 14.69
C LEU A 140 -19.32 0.40 13.33
N LYS A 141 -20.13 1.35 12.83
CA LYS A 141 -20.77 1.26 11.51
C LYS A 141 -19.75 1.22 10.37
N LYS A 142 -18.72 2.06 10.44
CA LYS A 142 -17.67 2.12 9.42
C LYS A 142 -16.87 0.82 9.37
N GLU A 143 -16.45 0.32 10.53
CA GLU A 143 -15.68 -0.92 10.67
C GLU A 143 -16.50 -2.14 10.22
N LYS A 144 -17.77 -2.20 10.64
CA LYS A 144 -18.70 -3.24 10.21
C LYS A 144 -18.83 -3.25 8.69
N LYS A 145 -19.15 -2.10 8.09
CA LYS A 145 -19.32 -1.99 6.64
C LYS A 145 -18.06 -2.45 5.90
N HIS A 146 -16.90 -2.00 6.33
CA HIS A 146 -15.62 -2.38 5.72
C HIS A 146 -15.39 -3.91 5.77
N LEU A 147 -15.59 -4.54 6.92
CA LEU A 147 -15.37 -5.98 7.08
C LEU A 147 -16.42 -6.81 6.32
N GLU A 148 -17.66 -6.34 6.22
CA GLU A 148 -18.70 -6.98 5.40
C GLU A 148 -18.37 -6.90 3.90
N GLU A 149 -17.93 -5.74 3.40
CA GLU A 149 -17.44 -5.57 2.03
C GLU A 149 -16.24 -6.48 1.71
N ASP A 150 -15.41 -6.74 2.73
CA ASP A 150 -14.27 -7.64 2.64
C ASP A 150 -14.65 -9.13 2.82
N GLY A 151 -15.94 -9.46 2.89
CA GLY A 151 -16.46 -10.84 2.78
C GLY A 151 -16.65 -11.58 4.11
N PHE A 152 -16.61 -10.89 5.25
CA PHE A 152 -16.88 -11.47 6.56
C PHE A 152 -18.35 -11.34 6.95
N THR A 153 -18.84 -12.24 7.82
CA THR A 153 -20.17 -12.08 8.45
C THR A 153 -19.99 -11.35 9.78
N VAL A 154 -20.55 -10.15 9.91
CA VAL A 154 -20.23 -9.27 11.04
C VAL A 154 -21.47 -8.99 11.89
N SER A 155 -21.40 -9.35 13.17
CA SER A 155 -22.31 -8.83 14.20
C SER A 155 -21.63 -7.66 14.91
N ALA A 156 -22.42 -6.67 15.32
CA ALA A 156 -21.90 -5.49 15.99
C ALA A 156 -22.75 -5.16 17.23
N THR A 157 -22.13 -4.57 18.24
CA THR A 157 -22.79 -4.01 19.42
C THR A 157 -21.98 -2.86 20.00
N ILE A 158 -22.61 -2.00 20.79
CA ILE A 158 -21.97 -0.90 21.53
C ILE A 158 -21.80 -1.20 23.03
N ARG A 159 -22.29 -2.37 23.50
CA ARG A 159 -22.34 -2.74 24.92
C ARG A 159 -21.68 -4.10 25.16
N GLY A 160 -20.86 -4.20 26.19
CA GLY A 160 -20.22 -5.44 26.62
C GLY A 160 -21.24 -6.51 27.02
N LYS A 161 -22.34 -6.14 27.68
CA LYS A 161 -23.41 -7.08 28.05
C LYS A 161 -24.00 -7.77 26.83
N ASP A 162 -24.36 -6.99 25.82
CA ASP A 162 -24.94 -7.48 24.57
C ASP A 162 -23.92 -8.34 23.80
N ALA A 163 -22.62 -8.05 23.92
CA ALA A 163 -21.56 -8.89 23.35
C ALA A 163 -21.57 -10.29 23.97
N LEU A 164 -21.65 -10.39 25.30
CA LEU A 164 -21.76 -11.67 26.02
C LEU A 164 -23.02 -12.45 25.64
N GLU A 165 -24.17 -11.77 25.51
CA GLU A 165 -25.42 -12.41 25.07
C GLU A 165 -25.31 -12.96 23.64
N LYS A 166 -24.68 -12.21 22.74
CA LYS A 166 -24.40 -12.68 21.37
C LYS A 166 -23.47 -13.88 21.37
N LEU A 167 -22.40 -13.86 22.17
CA LEU A 167 -21.46 -14.98 22.28
C LEU A 167 -22.11 -16.28 22.79
N LYS A 168 -23.19 -16.18 23.58
CA LYS A 168 -23.97 -17.35 24.02
C LYS A 168 -24.90 -17.92 22.94
N THR A 169 -25.38 -17.08 22.03
CA THR A 169 -26.43 -17.44 21.05
C THR A 169 -25.88 -17.72 19.66
N LYS A 170 -24.66 -17.29 19.34
CA LYS A 170 -24.02 -17.47 18.05
C LYS A 170 -22.54 -17.82 18.20
N ASN A 171 -22.04 -18.63 17.27
CA ASN A 171 -20.62 -18.95 17.19
C ASN A 171 -19.86 -17.85 16.45
N TYR A 172 -18.82 -17.33 17.09
CA TYR A 172 -17.91 -16.35 16.51
C TYR A 172 -16.50 -16.95 16.41
N ASN A 173 -15.75 -16.54 15.39
CA ASN A 173 -14.36 -16.96 15.24
C ASN A 173 -13.39 -15.96 15.85
N ILE A 174 -13.78 -14.68 15.82
CA ILE A 174 -12.99 -13.57 16.35
C ILE A 174 -13.93 -12.51 16.92
N ILE A 175 -13.51 -11.88 18.01
CA ILE A 175 -14.07 -10.65 18.54
C ILE A 175 -13.03 -9.54 18.40
N VAL A 176 -13.47 -8.39 17.90
CA VAL A 176 -12.69 -7.15 17.88
C VAL A 176 -13.40 -6.20 18.83
N LEU A 177 -12.75 -5.88 19.96
CA LEU A 177 -13.38 -5.13 21.04
C LEU A 177 -12.60 -3.87 21.40
N GLU A 178 -13.35 -2.81 21.68
CA GLU A 178 -12.90 -1.63 22.40
C GLU A 178 -12.59 -2.01 23.86
N TRP A 179 -11.49 -1.50 24.38
CA TRP A 179 -11.01 -1.79 25.73
C TRP A 179 -11.82 -1.02 26.78
N LYS A 180 -12.11 0.25 26.51
CA LYS A 180 -12.87 1.11 27.42
C LYS A 180 -14.34 1.11 27.03
N LEU A 181 -15.11 0.24 27.67
CA LEU A 181 -16.56 0.17 27.49
C LEU A 181 -17.27 1.00 28.57
N SER A 182 -18.50 1.42 28.27
CA SER A 182 -19.32 2.19 29.22
C SER A 182 -20.01 1.31 30.27
N ASP A 183 -20.22 0.03 29.97
CA ASP A 183 -21.01 -0.91 30.78
C ASP A 183 -20.20 -2.08 31.36
N TYR A 184 -18.99 -2.31 30.87
CA TYR A 184 -18.10 -3.40 31.31
C TYR A 184 -16.65 -2.92 31.37
N ASP A 185 -15.88 -3.50 32.28
CA ASP A 185 -14.43 -3.44 32.19
C ASP A 185 -13.93 -4.42 31.10
N GLY A 186 -13.08 -3.95 30.20
CA GLY A 186 -12.56 -4.73 29.07
C GLY A 186 -11.76 -5.96 29.52
N ALA A 187 -11.04 -5.87 30.65
CA ALA A 187 -10.33 -7.02 31.21
C ALA A 187 -11.32 -8.09 31.69
N THR A 188 -12.32 -7.68 32.46
CA THR A 188 -13.40 -8.55 32.94
C THR A 188 -14.13 -9.23 31.77
N LEU A 189 -14.46 -8.49 30.71
CA LEU A 189 -15.09 -9.07 29.52
C LEU A 189 -14.22 -10.15 28.88
N CYS A 190 -12.93 -9.89 28.70
CA CYS A 190 -11.99 -10.85 28.14
C CYS A 190 -11.82 -12.10 29.03
N GLU A 191 -11.81 -11.94 30.35
CA GLU A 191 -11.74 -13.03 31.31
C GLU A 191 -12.98 -13.93 31.23
N LEU A 192 -14.17 -13.35 31.13
CA LEU A 192 -15.42 -14.10 30.91
C LEU A 192 -15.38 -14.88 29.59
N ILE A 193 -14.85 -14.28 28.52
CA ILE A 193 -14.69 -14.97 27.23
C ILE A 193 -13.71 -16.15 27.35
N ARG A 194 -12.62 -16.00 28.10
CA ARG A 194 -11.58 -17.02 28.27
C ARG A 194 -11.97 -18.14 29.24
N SER A 195 -12.83 -17.86 30.21
CA SER A 195 -13.29 -18.83 31.22
C SER A 195 -14.41 -19.73 30.71
N ASP A 196 -15.24 -19.28 29.77
CA ASP A 196 -16.30 -20.11 29.18
C ASP A 196 -15.73 -21.09 28.13
N LYS A 197 -16.01 -22.38 28.31
CA LYS A 197 -15.58 -23.48 27.43
C LYS A 197 -15.96 -23.29 25.96
N ASN A 198 -17.06 -22.58 25.67
CA ASN A 198 -17.56 -22.37 24.33
C ASN A 198 -16.87 -21.19 23.64
N THR A 199 -16.39 -20.21 24.40
CA THR A 199 -15.82 -18.96 23.86
C THR A 199 -14.31 -18.85 24.07
N LYS A 200 -13.69 -19.71 24.90
CA LYS A 200 -12.28 -19.62 25.26
C LYS A 200 -11.30 -19.62 24.08
N ASN A 201 -11.70 -20.25 22.97
CA ASN A 201 -10.88 -20.38 21.76
C ASN A 201 -11.14 -19.27 20.72
N ILE A 202 -12.11 -18.38 20.96
CA ILE A 202 -12.40 -17.26 20.06
C ILE A 202 -11.18 -16.33 20.04
N LYS A 203 -10.77 -15.90 18.84
CA LYS A 203 -9.67 -14.94 18.71
C LYS A 203 -10.09 -13.58 19.27
N ILE A 204 -9.22 -12.91 20.02
CA ILE A 204 -9.51 -11.59 20.59
C ILE A 204 -8.51 -10.58 20.04
N ILE A 205 -9.04 -9.56 19.37
CA ILE A 205 -8.31 -8.34 19.04
C ILE A 205 -8.84 -7.23 19.94
N VAL A 206 -7.97 -6.64 20.76
CA VAL A 206 -8.26 -5.37 21.42
C VAL A 206 -7.94 -4.25 20.43
N PHE A 207 -8.97 -3.47 20.08
CA PHE A 207 -8.89 -2.40 19.10
C PHE A 207 -9.44 -1.11 19.71
N THR A 208 -8.55 -0.20 20.13
CA THR A 208 -8.93 0.93 20.99
C THR A 208 -8.22 2.22 20.62
N TYR A 209 -8.89 3.38 20.80
CA TYR A 209 -8.23 4.69 20.76
C TYR A 209 -7.35 4.96 21.99
N SER A 210 -7.59 4.24 23.09
CA SER A 210 -6.88 4.46 24.34
C SER A 210 -5.48 3.87 24.29
N THR A 211 -4.50 4.70 24.68
CA THR A 211 -3.17 4.20 25.01
C THR A 211 -3.26 3.41 26.32
N LEU A 212 -3.00 2.11 26.24
CA LEU A 212 -2.99 1.25 27.43
C LEU A 212 -1.72 1.45 28.26
N SER A 213 -1.88 1.52 29.57
CA SER A 213 -0.80 1.55 30.55
C SER A 213 0.02 0.25 30.53
N ASN A 214 1.20 0.28 31.15
CA ASN A 214 2.04 -0.91 31.27
C ASN A 214 1.35 -2.02 32.08
N VAL A 215 0.50 -1.66 33.04
CA VAL A 215 -0.28 -2.62 33.83
C VAL A 215 -1.34 -3.28 32.96
N GLU A 216 -2.12 -2.49 32.21
CA GLU A 216 -3.14 -3.03 31.29
C GLU A 216 -2.53 -3.92 30.21
N LYS A 217 -1.37 -3.54 29.65
CA LYS A 217 -0.65 -4.39 28.68
C LYS A 217 -0.24 -5.75 29.27
N ARG A 218 0.18 -5.79 30.55
CA ARG A 218 0.48 -7.05 31.24
C ARG A 218 -0.79 -7.88 31.46
N ILE A 219 -1.92 -7.24 31.75
CA ILE A 219 -3.23 -7.91 31.86
C ILE A 219 -3.64 -8.51 30.50
N LEU A 220 -3.47 -7.79 29.39
CA LEU A 220 -3.74 -8.36 28.06
C LEU A 220 -2.91 -9.63 27.78
N GLN A 221 -1.65 -9.63 28.22
CA GLN A 221 -0.77 -10.80 28.08
C GLN A 221 -1.25 -11.99 28.92
N SER A 222 -1.64 -11.76 30.18
CA SER A 222 -2.15 -12.84 31.04
C SER A 222 -3.47 -13.42 30.52
N LEU A 223 -4.33 -12.59 29.93
CA LEU A 223 -5.60 -12.99 29.30
C LEU A 223 -5.43 -13.67 27.93
N LYS A 224 -4.19 -13.83 27.44
CA LYS A 224 -3.88 -14.46 26.15
C LYS A 224 -4.66 -13.81 24.99
N ILE A 225 -4.60 -12.48 24.94
CA ILE A 225 -5.15 -11.70 23.83
C ILE A 225 -4.28 -11.92 22.57
N ASP A 226 -4.92 -12.17 21.43
CA ASP A 226 -4.22 -12.50 20.19
C ASP A 226 -3.58 -11.26 19.56
N LYS A 227 -4.24 -10.10 19.66
CA LYS A 227 -3.68 -8.84 19.17
C LYS A 227 -4.17 -7.63 19.93
N TYR A 228 -3.28 -6.65 20.11
CA TYR A 228 -3.60 -5.28 20.50
C TYR A 228 -3.30 -4.35 19.33
N ILE A 229 -4.26 -3.52 18.96
CA ILE A 229 -4.18 -2.56 17.87
C ILE A 229 -4.70 -1.20 18.38
N GLN A 230 -3.89 -0.16 18.24
CA GLN A 230 -4.28 1.19 18.63
C GLN A 230 -4.91 1.94 17.44
N LYS A 231 -6.04 2.61 17.67
CA LYS A 231 -6.70 3.51 16.73
C LYS A 231 -6.08 4.92 16.80
N PRO A 232 -6.14 5.73 15.72
CA PRO A 232 -6.67 5.38 14.40
C PRO A 232 -5.76 4.35 13.70
N TYR A 233 -6.38 3.43 12.98
CA TYR A 233 -5.69 2.36 12.28
C TYR A 233 -6.29 2.15 10.89
N ASP A 234 -5.48 1.73 9.94
CA ASP A 234 -5.94 1.38 8.61
C ASP A 234 -6.80 0.11 8.67
N LEU A 235 -8.06 0.21 8.23
CA LEU A 235 -8.98 -0.92 8.26
C LEU A 235 -8.54 -2.07 7.35
N ASN A 236 -7.81 -1.79 6.27
CA ASN A 236 -7.23 -2.86 5.44
C ASN A 236 -6.21 -3.67 6.25
N LYS A 237 -5.40 -3.00 7.08
CA LYS A 237 -4.45 -3.68 7.97
C LYS A 237 -5.16 -4.45 9.07
N LEU A 238 -6.28 -3.95 9.60
CA LEU A 238 -7.13 -4.71 10.53
C LEU A 238 -7.61 -6.01 9.86
N THR A 239 -8.13 -5.92 8.64
CA THR A 239 -8.54 -7.09 7.86
C THR A 239 -7.41 -8.10 7.68
N GLU A 240 -6.19 -7.65 7.33
CA GLU A 240 -5.03 -8.53 7.21
C GLU A 240 -4.68 -9.24 8.53
N LYS A 241 -4.82 -8.56 9.68
CA LYS A 241 -4.60 -9.19 11.00
C LYS A 241 -5.69 -10.20 11.35
N ILE A 242 -6.94 -9.90 11.01
CA ILE A 242 -8.05 -10.85 11.18
C ILE A 242 -7.79 -12.09 10.32
N GLU A 243 -7.37 -11.92 9.07
CA GLU A 243 -7.05 -13.03 8.18
C GLU A 243 -5.96 -13.93 8.75
N HIS A 244 -4.83 -13.34 9.15
CA HIS A 244 -3.70 -14.07 9.73
C HIS A 244 -4.09 -14.90 10.97
N LEU A 245 -5.13 -14.50 11.70
CA LEU A 245 -5.60 -15.23 12.88
C LEU A 245 -6.63 -16.33 12.55
N LEU A 246 -7.27 -16.28 11.38
CA LEU A 246 -8.42 -17.11 11.04
C LEU A 246 -8.17 -18.14 9.92
N PHE A 247 -7.14 -17.95 9.11
CA PHE A 247 -6.79 -18.75 7.93
C PHE A 247 -5.33 -19.18 7.99
#